data_AF-A0A0L1IU69-F1
#
_entry.id   AF-A0A0L1IU69-F1
#
_cell.length_a   1.000
_cell.length_b   1.000
_cell.length_c   1.000
_cell.angle_alpha   90.00
_cell.angle_beta   90.00
_cell.angle_gamma   90.00
#
_symmetry.space_group_name_H-M   'P 1'
#
loop_
_entity.id
_entity.type
_entity.pdbx_description
1 polymer ?
#
loop_
_entity_poly.entity_id
_entity_poly.type
_entity_poly.pdbx_seq_one_letter_code
_entity_poly.pdbx_strand_id
1 'polypeptide(L)'
;MGGHLTKLQCCPTSDGAAAAVLVSQAFLDQRPELKSQAILIAGQGSATDSPDLFAGSLESAAGSSITKAAVKTALDQAGLKSVHEIKVCELHDCFAPAEMLALESLGFAEKGKAFEYVRRGDITYGGKTVVNPSGGLLSKGHPLGATGLAQCAELVWQLRGWANNRLVEGARAALSHNVGMGGFGVVTVYKRADGKPATVVDSADVARLSGVGYNPAVEARGFTEAQASLVRSKTSRCDWAIDESQKKVESHF
;
A
#
# COMPACT_ATOMS: atom_id res chain seq x y z
N MET A 1 12.92 -30.40 7.80
CA MET A 1 11.55 -30.47 8.34
C MET A 1 10.77 -29.29 7.78
N GLY A 2 9.78 -29.54 6.92
CA GLY A 2 8.88 -28.50 6.42
C GLY A 2 7.90 -28.11 7.52
N GLY A 3 7.84 -26.82 7.85
CA GLY A 3 6.93 -26.29 8.87
C GLY A 3 5.46 -26.30 8.43
N HIS A 4 4.59 -25.72 9.25
CA HIS A 4 3.14 -25.67 9.05
C HIS A 4 2.65 -24.72 7.92
N LEU A 5 3.56 -24.14 7.14
CA LEU A 5 3.23 -23.24 6.02
C LEU A 5 2.90 -24.01 4.75
N THR A 6 1.80 -23.66 4.12
CA THR A 6 1.41 -24.18 2.80
C THR A 6 1.79 -23.19 1.69
N LYS A 7 1.87 -23.65 0.44
CA LYS A 7 2.25 -22.82 -0.71
C LYS A 7 1.38 -21.56 -0.85
N LEU A 8 0.08 -21.66 -0.55
CA LEU A 8 -0.87 -20.54 -0.65
C LEU A 8 -0.76 -19.54 0.51
N GLN A 9 0.10 -19.80 1.50
CA GLN A 9 0.39 -18.91 2.63
C GLN A 9 1.72 -18.18 2.48
N CYS A 10 2.37 -18.28 1.32
CA CYS A 10 3.64 -17.65 1.00
C CYS A 10 3.45 -16.76 -0.23
N CYS A 11 3.95 -15.51 -0.18
CA CYS A 11 3.89 -14.64 -1.35
C CYS A 11 4.69 -15.23 -2.53
N PRO A 12 4.18 -15.18 -3.77
CA PRO A 12 4.97 -15.58 -4.94
C PRO A 12 6.08 -14.54 -5.21
N THR A 13 7.20 -15.02 -5.74
CA THR A 13 8.21 -14.14 -6.36
C THR A 13 7.58 -13.47 -7.58
N SER A 14 7.83 -12.19 -7.77
CA SER A 14 7.25 -11.43 -8.87
C SER A 14 8.16 -10.30 -9.31
N ASP A 15 8.10 -9.99 -10.60
CA ASP A 15 8.74 -8.83 -11.20
C ASP A 15 7.70 -7.72 -11.36
N GLY A 16 8.11 -6.48 -11.07
CA GLY A 16 7.20 -5.34 -11.18
C GLY A 16 7.83 -4.04 -10.71
N ALA A 17 7.18 -2.94 -11.05
CA ALA A 17 7.57 -1.60 -10.66
C ALA A 17 6.34 -0.81 -10.20
N ALA A 18 6.55 0.15 -9.32
CA ALA A 18 5.55 1.11 -8.90
C ALA A 18 6.24 2.47 -8.69
N ALA A 19 5.49 3.55 -8.86
CA ALA A 19 5.98 4.91 -8.75
C ALA A 19 4.94 5.82 -8.09
N ALA A 20 5.41 6.87 -7.41
CA ALA A 20 4.58 7.92 -6.86
C ALA A 20 5.21 9.28 -7.19
N VAL A 21 4.36 10.27 -7.47
CA VAL A 21 4.78 11.67 -7.66
C VAL A 21 4.43 12.44 -6.40
N LEU A 22 5.45 12.95 -5.70
CA LEU A 22 5.29 13.79 -4.52
C LEU A 22 5.43 15.26 -4.91
N VAL A 23 4.53 16.09 -4.38
CA VAL A 23 4.51 17.53 -4.63
C VAL A 23 4.31 18.27 -3.31
N SER A 24 4.84 19.49 -3.23
CA SER A 24 4.65 20.35 -2.06
C SER A 24 3.29 21.02 -2.08
N GLN A 25 2.85 21.53 -0.92
CA GLN A 25 1.66 22.36 -0.83
C GLN A 25 1.76 23.60 -1.75
N ALA A 26 2.94 24.24 -1.81
CA ALA A 26 3.17 25.38 -2.68
C ALA A 26 2.98 25.04 -4.18
N PHE A 27 3.38 23.84 -4.60
CA PHE A 27 3.13 23.38 -5.98
C PHE A 27 1.64 23.19 -6.25
N LEU A 28 0.89 22.62 -5.30
CA LEU A 28 -0.55 22.44 -5.40
C LEU A 28 -1.33 23.77 -5.33
N ASP A 29 -0.86 24.75 -4.56
CA ASP A 29 -1.48 26.08 -4.48
C ASP A 29 -1.41 26.83 -5.81
N GLN A 30 -0.34 26.60 -6.58
CA GLN A 30 -0.20 27.12 -7.95
C GLN A 30 -1.01 26.32 -8.99
N ARG A 31 -1.52 25.13 -8.63
CA ARG A 31 -2.22 24.17 -9.51
C ARG A 31 -3.49 23.64 -8.84
N PRO A 32 -4.49 24.51 -8.60
CA PRO A 32 -5.69 24.16 -7.85
C PRO A 32 -6.48 23.00 -8.47
N GLU A 33 -6.38 22.78 -9.78
CA GLU A 33 -6.98 21.66 -10.50
C GLU A 33 -6.48 20.29 -10.05
N LEU A 34 -5.27 20.21 -9.47
CA LEU A 34 -4.68 18.96 -8.97
C LEU A 34 -5.07 18.68 -7.51
N LYS A 35 -5.57 19.68 -6.76
CA LYS A 35 -5.85 19.54 -5.32
C LYS A 35 -6.88 18.47 -5.00
N SER A 36 -7.90 18.30 -5.86
CA SER A 36 -8.94 17.29 -5.68
C SER A 36 -8.43 15.85 -5.79
N GLN A 37 -7.27 15.65 -6.44
CA GLN A 37 -6.63 14.36 -6.62
C GLN A 37 -5.47 14.14 -5.63
N ALA A 38 -5.05 15.16 -4.90
CA ALA A 38 -3.93 15.07 -3.99
C ALA A 38 -4.32 14.29 -2.72
N ILE A 39 -3.50 13.30 -2.38
CA ILE A 39 -3.60 12.54 -1.13
C ILE A 39 -2.43 12.97 -0.25
N LEU A 40 -2.75 13.46 0.94
CA LEU A 40 -1.78 13.93 1.91
C LEU A 40 -1.11 12.73 2.59
N ILE A 41 0.22 12.74 2.64
CA ILE A 41 0.98 11.97 3.63
C ILE A 41 0.79 12.69 4.97
N ALA A 42 -0.17 12.21 5.77
CA ALA A 42 -0.55 12.87 7.03
C ALA A 42 0.43 12.55 8.16
N GLY A 43 1.12 11.41 8.08
CA GLY A 43 2.19 11.05 8.99
C GLY A 43 3.00 9.89 8.43
N GLN A 44 4.30 9.87 8.71
CA GLN A 44 5.20 8.79 8.34
C GLN A 44 6.20 8.54 9.46
N GLY A 45 6.22 7.31 9.94
CA GLY A 45 7.20 6.82 10.91
C GLY A 45 8.08 5.76 10.26
N SER A 46 9.36 5.80 10.58
CA SER A 46 10.29 4.73 10.25
C SER A 46 11.08 4.33 11.48
N ALA A 47 11.50 3.07 11.53
CA ALA A 47 12.30 2.54 12.61
C ALA A 47 13.27 1.49 12.07
N THR A 48 14.30 1.22 12.86
CA THR A 48 15.23 0.12 12.64
C THR A 48 15.22 -0.82 13.83
N ASP A 49 15.86 -1.99 13.69
CA ASP A 49 15.94 -2.97 14.77
C ASP A 49 16.45 -2.35 16.08
N SER A 50 15.88 -2.83 17.17
CA SER A 50 16.42 -2.63 18.52
C SER A 50 17.12 -3.92 18.98
N PRO A 51 17.81 -3.92 20.15
CA PRO A 51 18.38 -5.16 20.70
C PRO A 51 17.37 -6.31 20.85
N ASP A 52 16.06 -6.02 20.84
CA ASP A 52 14.97 -6.99 20.76
C ASP A 52 15.15 -8.01 19.62
N LEU A 53 15.78 -7.63 18.49
CA LEU A 53 16.08 -8.54 17.38
C LEU A 53 16.77 -9.84 17.86
N PHE A 54 17.66 -9.72 18.84
CA PHE A 54 18.45 -10.83 19.37
C PHE A 54 17.73 -11.65 20.45
N ALA A 55 16.46 -11.36 20.73
CA ALA A 55 15.65 -12.11 21.70
C ALA A 55 15.26 -13.53 21.24
N GLY A 56 15.49 -13.87 19.96
CA GLY A 56 15.27 -15.22 19.43
C GLY A 56 13.81 -15.64 19.29
N SER A 57 12.87 -14.67 19.29
CA SER A 57 11.43 -14.92 19.13
C SER A 57 10.96 -14.66 17.69
N LEU A 58 9.78 -15.19 17.33
CA LEU A 58 9.15 -14.87 16.05
C LEU A 58 8.73 -13.40 15.96
N GLU A 59 8.28 -12.81 17.07
CA GLU A 59 7.91 -11.38 17.14
C GLU A 59 9.10 -10.48 16.85
N SER A 60 10.26 -10.79 17.44
CA SER A 60 11.49 -10.05 17.22
C SER A 60 12.02 -10.24 15.80
N ALA A 61 11.98 -11.47 15.27
CA ALA A 61 12.38 -11.75 13.88
C ALA A 61 11.45 -11.10 12.84
N ALA A 62 10.18 -10.90 13.18
CA ALA A 62 9.19 -10.22 12.34
C ALA A 62 9.21 -8.69 12.46
N GLY A 63 10.09 -8.12 13.29
CA GLY A 63 10.21 -6.66 13.44
C GLY A 63 9.09 -6.02 14.26
N SER A 64 8.49 -6.71 15.23
CA SER A 64 7.39 -6.15 16.04
C SER A 64 7.76 -4.82 16.72
N SER A 65 8.98 -4.70 17.24
CA SER A 65 9.47 -3.46 17.85
C SER A 65 9.62 -2.32 16.84
N ILE A 66 10.06 -2.61 15.61
CA ILE A 66 10.11 -1.68 14.49
C ILE A 66 8.70 -1.16 14.17
N THR A 67 7.74 -2.08 13.98
CA THR A 67 6.36 -1.73 13.63
C THR A 67 5.72 -0.85 14.71
N LYS A 68 5.89 -1.20 16.00
CA LYS A 68 5.35 -0.43 17.14
C LYS A 68 5.91 0.99 17.20
N ALA A 69 7.21 1.16 16.96
CA ALA A 69 7.84 2.48 16.92
C ALA A 69 7.35 3.31 15.72
N ALA A 70 7.35 2.72 14.53
CA ALA A 70 6.95 3.39 13.30
C ALA A 70 5.46 3.80 13.31
N VAL A 71 4.55 2.91 13.75
CA VAL A 71 3.12 3.21 13.80
C VAL A 71 2.82 4.33 14.79
N LYS A 72 3.49 4.35 15.94
CA LYS A 72 3.32 5.43 16.93
C LYS A 72 3.64 6.79 16.31
N THR A 73 4.81 6.93 15.69
CA THR A 73 5.22 8.19 15.03
C THR A 73 4.25 8.59 13.91
N ALA A 74 3.82 7.63 13.08
CA ALA A 74 2.91 7.91 11.97
C ALA A 74 1.53 8.38 12.45
N LEU A 75 0.97 7.75 13.50
CA LEU A 75 -0.31 8.16 14.09
C LEU A 75 -0.21 9.52 14.78
N ASP A 76 0.86 9.76 15.56
CA ASP A 76 1.11 11.03 16.24
C ASP A 76 1.18 12.18 15.24
N GLN A 77 1.95 12.04 14.16
CA GLN A 77 2.04 13.05 13.09
C GLN A 77 0.71 13.26 12.37
N ALA A 78 -0.05 12.18 12.15
CA ALA A 78 -1.36 12.25 11.51
C ALA A 78 -2.46 12.80 12.44
N GLY A 79 -2.17 13.05 13.72
CA GLY A 79 -3.15 13.49 14.72
C GLY A 79 -4.24 12.44 14.98
N LEU A 80 -3.90 11.15 14.91
CA LEU A 80 -4.79 10.03 15.23
C LEU A 80 -4.45 9.48 16.61
N LYS A 81 -5.46 9.21 17.42
CA LYS A 81 -5.29 8.67 18.79
C LYS A 81 -5.15 7.16 18.79
N SER A 82 -5.71 6.48 17.79
CA SER A 82 -5.69 5.02 17.71
C SER A 82 -5.64 4.54 16.27
N VAL A 83 -4.99 3.39 16.06
CA VAL A 83 -5.01 2.68 14.78
C VAL A 83 -6.43 2.26 14.37
N HIS A 84 -7.36 2.13 15.32
CA HIS A 84 -8.77 1.82 15.05
C HIS A 84 -9.52 2.94 14.31
N GLU A 85 -8.93 4.13 14.15
CA GLU A 85 -9.45 5.18 13.27
C GLU A 85 -9.13 4.93 11.79
N ILE A 86 -8.27 3.93 11.50
CA ILE A 86 -7.93 3.49 10.14
C ILE A 86 -8.93 2.43 9.68
N LYS A 87 -9.65 2.73 8.59
CA LYS A 87 -10.59 1.81 7.97
C LYS A 87 -10.00 0.94 6.87
N VAL A 88 -8.90 1.38 6.25
CA VAL A 88 -8.23 0.64 5.17
C VAL A 88 -6.73 0.58 5.43
N CYS A 89 -6.16 -0.63 5.38
CA CYS A 89 -4.77 -0.88 5.67
C CYS A 89 -4.16 -1.76 4.57
N GLU A 90 -2.99 -1.40 4.08
CA GLU A 90 -2.12 -2.29 3.30
C GLU A 90 -0.91 -2.64 4.17
N LEU A 91 -0.78 -3.88 4.60
CA LEU A 91 0.32 -4.35 5.45
C LEU A 91 1.23 -5.33 4.71
N HIS A 92 2.40 -5.60 5.29
CA HIS A 92 3.41 -6.47 4.71
C HIS A 92 3.14 -7.96 5.06
N ASP A 93 2.30 -8.62 4.28
CA ASP A 93 1.90 -10.03 4.41
C ASP A 93 2.76 -10.98 3.56
N CYS A 94 4.09 -10.96 3.70
CA CYS A 94 4.97 -11.87 2.96
C CYS A 94 4.67 -13.36 3.25
N PHE A 95 4.14 -13.66 4.44
CA PHE A 95 3.57 -14.93 4.82
C PHE A 95 2.30 -14.72 5.65
N ALA A 96 1.37 -15.68 5.65
CA ALA A 96 0.13 -15.57 6.44
C ALA A 96 0.37 -15.33 7.96
N PRO A 97 1.38 -15.94 8.63
CA PRO A 97 1.72 -15.60 10.01
C PRO A 97 2.27 -14.17 10.18
N ALA A 98 2.90 -13.59 9.16
CA ALA A 98 3.42 -12.22 9.22
C ALA A 98 2.27 -11.20 9.30
N GLU A 99 1.15 -11.45 8.59
CA GLU A 99 -0.07 -10.65 8.73
C GLU A 99 -0.60 -10.67 10.17
N MET A 100 -0.65 -11.85 10.81
CA MET A 100 -1.09 -11.96 12.21
C MET A 100 -0.21 -11.12 13.15
N LEU A 101 1.12 -11.24 13.02
CA LEU A 101 2.06 -10.46 13.85
C LEU A 101 1.97 -8.96 13.55
N ALA A 102 1.72 -8.57 12.31
CA ALA A 102 1.52 -7.18 11.92
C ALA A 102 0.23 -6.61 12.53
N LEU A 103 -0.87 -7.36 12.55
CA LEU A 103 -2.13 -6.93 13.19
C LEU A 103 -1.93 -6.61 14.68
N GLU A 104 -1.17 -7.44 15.40
CA GLU A 104 -0.86 -7.21 16.81
C GLU A 104 0.11 -6.05 17.00
N SER A 105 1.15 -5.98 16.17
CA SER A 105 2.20 -4.96 16.29
C SER A 105 1.72 -3.56 15.90
N LEU A 106 0.80 -3.46 14.94
CA LEU A 106 0.12 -2.21 14.58
C LEU A 106 -0.92 -1.81 15.65
N GLY A 107 -1.35 -2.74 16.50
CA GLY A 107 -2.33 -2.51 17.57
C GLY A 107 -3.80 -2.73 17.15
N PHE A 108 -4.06 -3.37 16.01
CA PHE A 108 -5.44 -3.75 15.62
C PHE A 108 -6.00 -4.87 16.49
N ALA A 109 -5.13 -5.77 16.93
CA ALA A 109 -5.47 -6.87 17.82
C ALA A 109 -4.56 -6.87 19.06
N GLU A 110 -5.09 -7.37 20.16
CA GLU A 110 -4.27 -7.65 21.34
C GLU A 110 -3.24 -8.76 21.03
N LYS A 111 -2.14 -8.77 21.78
CA LYS A 111 -1.09 -9.79 21.64
C LYS A 111 -1.67 -11.20 21.81
N GLY A 112 -1.38 -12.08 20.85
CA GLY A 112 -1.90 -13.44 20.77
C GLY A 112 -3.37 -13.54 20.38
N LYS A 113 -4.02 -12.45 19.94
CA LYS A 113 -5.46 -12.40 19.62
C LYS A 113 -5.76 -12.02 18.17
N ALA A 114 -4.74 -11.88 17.31
CA ALA A 114 -4.98 -11.59 15.88
C ALA A 114 -5.85 -12.66 15.20
N PHE A 115 -5.68 -13.94 15.56
CA PHE A 115 -6.50 -15.01 14.98
C PHE A 115 -8.00 -14.87 15.26
N GLU A 116 -8.38 -14.33 16.43
CA GLU A 116 -9.78 -14.06 16.77
C GLU A 116 -10.30 -12.88 15.95
N TYR A 117 -9.46 -11.85 15.77
CA TYR A 117 -9.76 -10.69 14.94
C TYR A 117 -10.05 -11.11 13.49
N VAL A 118 -9.20 -11.97 12.91
CA VAL A 118 -9.41 -12.55 11.58
C VAL A 118 -10.66 -13.43 11.53
N ARG A 119 -10.85 -14.34 12.50
CA ARG A 119 -11.99 -15.28 12.53
C ARG A 119 -13.36 -14.59 12.65
N ARG A 120 -13.43 -13.43 13.29
CA ARG A 120 -14.65 -12.62 13.35
C ARG A 120 -14.96 -11.87 12.05
N GLY A 121 -14.05 -11.88 11.09
CA GLY A 121 -14.15 -11.07 9.88
C GLY A 121 -13.81 -9.59 10.11
N ASP A 122 -13.13 -9.25 11.20
CA ASP A 122 -12.82 -7.84 11.53
C ASP A 122 -11.85 -7.20 10.51
N ILE A 123 -11.13 -8.02 9.71
CA ILE A 123 -10.14 -7.58 8.71
C ILE A 123 -10.68 -7.42 7.28
N THR A 124 -11.97 -7.66 7.03
CA THR A 124 -12.54 -7.64 5.67
C THR A 124 -13.76 -6.72 5.56
N TYR A 125 -14.39 -6.67 4.39
CA TYR A 125 -15.56 -5.84 4.12
C TYR A 125 -16.70 -6.17 5.09
N GLY A 126 -17.26 -5.13 5.71
CA GLY A 126 -18.25 -5.26 6.80
C GLY A 126 -17.64 -5.43 8.20
N GLY A 127 -16.32 -5.62 8.30
CA GLY A 127 -15.56 -5.65 9.55
C GLY A 127 -15.17 -4.27 10.08
N LYS A 128 -14.13 -4.24 10.92
CA LYS A 128 -13.63 -3.02 11.57
C LYS A 128 -12.65 -2.25 10.69
N THR A 129 -11.72 -2.97 10.04
CA THR A 129 -10.71 -2.42 9.14
C THR A 129 -10.54 -3.38 7.98
N VAL A 130 -10.62 -2.92 6.74
CA VAL A 130 -10.29 -3.74 5.58
C VAL A 130 -8.78 -3.78 5.42
N VAL A 131 -8.19 -4.96 5.54
CA VAL A 131 -6.77 -5.21 5.40
C VAL A 131 -6.50 -5.81 4.03
N ASN A 132 -5.48 -5.29 3.35
CA ASN A 132 -4.98 -5.74 2.06
C ASN A 132 -6.09 -5.86 0.99
N PRO A 133 -6.91 -4.80 0.75
CA PRO A 133 -7.97 -4.85 -0.27
C PRO A 133 -7.45 -5.18 -1.68
N SER A 134 -6.18 -4.93 -1.94
CA SER A 134 -5.53 -5.30 -3.20
C SER A 134 -5.19 -6.80 -3.34
N GLY A 135 -5.46 -7.60 -2.31
CA GLY A 135 -5.08 -9.01 -2.21
C GLY A 135 -3.74 -9.27 -1.49
N GLY A 136 -3.05 -8.21 -1.07
CA GLY A 136 -1.80 -8.31 -0.31
C GLY A 136 -0.64 -8.91 -1.10
N LEU A 137 0.53 -9.03 -0.49
CA LEU A 137 1.70 -9.69 -1.05
C LEU A 137 1.40 -11.17 -1.34
N LEU A 138 0.54 -11.81 -0.53
CA LEU A 138 0.14 -13.20 -0.74
C LEU A 138 -0.46 -13.46 -2.13
N SER A 139 -1.21 -12.50 -2.67
CA SER A 139 -1.85 -12.64 -4.00
C SER A 139 -1.14 -11.85 -5.09
N LYS A 140 -0.75 -10.59 -4.82
CA LYS A 140 -0.10 -9.71 -5.81
C LYS A 140 1.34 -10.14 -6.14
N GLY A 141 1.98 -10.86 -5.23
CA GLY A 141 3.41 -11.10 -5.25
C GLY A 141 4.23 -9.96 -4.65
N HIS A 142 5.55 -10.18 -4.60
CA HIS A 142 6.45 -9.34 -3.83
C HIS A 142 7.72 -8.91 -4.60
N PRO A 143 7.61 -7.99 -5.58
CA PRO A 143 8.78 -7.30 -6.12
C PRO A 143 9.33 -6.37 -5.04
N LEU A 144 10.49 -6.70 -4.49
CA LEU A 144 11.03 -6.13 -3.24
C LEU A 144 10.98 -4.60 -3.23
N GLY A 145 11.55 -3.95 -4.25
CA GLY A 145 11.61 -2.48 -4.34
C GLY A 145 10.27 -1.81 -4.70
N ALA A 146 9.32 -2.53 -5.31
CA ALA A 146 8.05 -1.96 -5.75
C ALA A 146 6.95 -2.02 -4.69
N THR A 147 7.08 -2.94 -3.72
CA THR A 147 5.98 -3.29 -2.81
C THR A 147 5.45 -2.09 -2.01
N GLY A 148 6.32 -1.29 -1.40
CA GLY A 148 5.89 -0.11 -0.64
C GLY A 148 5.15 0.94 -1.49
N LEU A 149 5.58 1.09 -2.76
CA LEU A 149 4.93 2.00 -3.71
C LEU A 149 3.63 1.42 -4.27
N ALA A 150 3.51 0.10 -4.41
CA ALA A 150 2.26 -0.56 -4.77
C ALA A 150 1.21 -0.44 -3.65
N GLN A 151 1.61 -0.55 -2.38
CA GLN A 151 0.75 -0.25 -1.24
C GLN A 151 0.28 1.22 -1.28
N CYS A 152 1.20 2.17 -1.55
CA CYS A 152 0.85 3.58 -1.73
C CYS A 152 -0.20 3.79 -2.85
N ALA A 153 0.00 3.15 -4.01
CA ALA A 153 -0.93 3.26 -5.14
C ALA A 153 -2.35 2.78 -4.77
N GLU A 154 -2.47 1.61 -4.13
CA GLU A 154 -3.76 1.09 -3.67
C GLU A 154 -4.46 2.07 -2.72
N LEU A 155 -3.77 2.55 -1.69
CA LEU A 155 -4.38 3.43 -0.69
C LEU A 155 -4.74 4.81 -1.27
N VAL A 156 -3.97 5.28 -2.24
CA VAL A 156 -4.30 6.49 -3.00
C VAL A 156 -5.56 6.27 -3.86
N TRP A 157 -5.70 5.12 -4.52
CA TRP A 157 -6.92 4.79 -5.27
C TRP A 157 -8.14 4.66 -4.37
N GLN A 158 -7.98 4.05 -3.20
CA GLN A 158 -9.01 3.96 -2.17
C GLN A 158 -9.47 5.37 -1.74
N LEU A 159 -8.53 6.24 -1.34
CA LEU A 159 -8.88 7.59 -0.87
C LEU A 159 -9.39 8.52 -1.98
N ARG A 160 -9.00 8.29 -3.23
CA ARG A 160 -9.54 9.01 -4.39
C ARG A 160 -10.93 8.51 -4.81
N GLY A 161 -11.34 7.32 -4.36
CA GLY A 161 -12.57 6.69 -4.82
C GLY A 161 -12.45 5.90 -6.11
N TRP A 162 -11.23 5.71 -6.63
CA TRP A 162 -10.97 5.09 -7.93
C TRP A 162 -11.07 3.58 -7.88
N ALA A 163 -10.79 2.97 -6.73
CA ALA A 163 -10.92 1.53 -6.48
C ALA A 163 -12.40 1.12 -6.35
N ASN A 164 -13.24 1.50 -7.31
CA ASN A 164 -14.71 1.46 -7.21
C ASN A 164 -15.31 0.05 -7.08
N ASN A 165 -14.57 -1.01 -7.42
CA ASN A 165 -14.98 -2.40 -7.23
C ASN A 165 -14.59 -2.99 -5.86
N ARG A 166 -13.77 -2.28 -5.08
CA ARG A 166 -13.21 -2.75 -3.80
C ARG A 166 -13.07 -1.61 -2.79
N LEU A 167 -13.85 -0.54 -2.97
CA LEU A 167 -13.73 0.68 -2.18
C LEU A 167 -14.11 0.40 -0.72
N VAL A 168 -13.31 0.91 0.21
CA VAL A 168 -13.64 0.86 1.63
C VAL A 168 -14.48 2.08 2.00
N GLU A 169 -15.78 1.86 2.23
CA GLU A 169 -16.72 2.95 2.50
C GLU A 169 -16.40 3.72 3.79
N GLY A 170 -16.50 5.05 3.68
CA GLY A 170 -16.31 5.94 4.82
C GLY A 170 -14.86 6.03 5.31
N ALA A 171 -13.88 5.52 4.56
CA ALA A 171 -12.46 5.68 4.87
C ALA A 171 -12.06 7.16 4.78
N ARG A 172 -11.54 7.70 5.90
CA ARG A 172 -10.99 9.07 5.99
C ARG A 172 -9.47 9.08 6.13
N ALA A 173 -8.92 7.97 6.59
CA ALA A 173 -7.51 7.72 6.72
C ALA A 173 -7.22 6.29 6.27
N ALA A 174 -6.05 6.12 5.67
CA ALA A 174 -5.52 4.85 5.19
C ALA A 174 -4.11 4.65 5.74
N LEU A 175 -3.69 3.41 5.97
CA LEU A 175 -2.36 3.10 6.53
C LEU A 175 -1.62 2.10 5.65
N SER A 176 -0.38 2.41 5.28
CA SER A 176 0.55 1.40 4.76
C SER A 176 1.53 0.97 5.84
N HIS A 177 1.83 -0.33 5.88
CA HIS A 177 2.87 -0.94 6.71
C HIS A 177 3.78 -1.76 5.81
N ASN A 178 5.05 -1.37 5.75
CA ASN A 178 6.09 -2.04 4.98
C ASN A 178 7.29 -2.31 5.88
N VAL A 179 7.65 -3.58 6.07
CA VAL A 179 8.75 -3.98 6.94
C VAL A 179 9.61 -5.02 6.23
N GLY A 180 10.93 -4.85 6.30
CA GLY A 180 11.89 -5.81 5.79
C GLY A 180 12.60 -6.53 6.93
N MET A 181 12.64 -7.87 6.86
CA MET A 181 13.60 -8.64 7.65
C MET A 181 15.02 -8.18 7.27
N GLY A 182 15.83 -7.79 8.26
CA GLY A 182 17.10 -7.07 8.03
C GLY A 182 17.09 -5.63 8.52
N GLY A 183 15.96 -5.18 9.08
CA GLY A 183 15.98 -4.19 10.16
C GLY A 183 15.50 -2.81 9.82
N PHE A 184 14.58 -2.67 8.87
CA PHE A 184 13.96 -1.39 8.58
C PHE A 184 12.47 -1.57 8.28
N GLY A 185 11.65 -0.66 8.81
CA GLY A 185 10.23 -0.61 8.54
C GLY A 185 9.71 0.82 8.48
N VAL A 186 8.67 0.99 7.68
CA VAL A 186 7.98 2.26 7.45
C VAL A 186 6.48 2.06 7.61
N VAL A 187 5.85 2.96 8.35
CA VAL A 187 4.40 3.09 8.43
C VAL A 187 4.03 4.48 7.92
N THR A 188 3.07 4.55 6.99
CA THR A 188 2.58 5.83 6.45
C THR A 188 1.07 5.91 6.59
N VAL A 189 0.58 7.04 7.12
CA VAL A 189 -0.83 7.38 7.17
C VAL A 189 -1.15 8.37 6.05
N TYR A 190 -2.15 8.05 5.26
CA TYR A 190 -2.64 8.88 4.16
C TYR A 190 -4.03 9.44 4.51
N LYS A 191 -4.29 10.69 4.13
CA LYS A 191 -5.60 11.34 4.27
C LYS A 191 -5.93 12.13 3.01
N ARG A 192 -7.22 12.35 2.78
CA ARG A 192 -7.65 13.37 1.82
C ARG A 192 -7.40 14.75 2.42
N ALA A 193 -6.91 15.70 1.61
CA ALA A 193 -6.66 17.07 2.07
C ALA A 193 -7.93 17.80 2.52
N ASP A 194 -9.10 17.41 1.98
CA ASP A 194 -10.41 17.96 2.33
C ASP A 194 -11.03 17.34 3.59
N GLY A 195 -10.39 16.34 4.20
CA GLY A 195 -10.88 15.61 5.38
C GLY A 195 -12.18 14.81 5.17
N LYS A 196 -12.71 14.76 3.93
CA LYS A 196 -13.94 14.04 3.60
C LYS A 196 -13.67 12.54 3.54
N PRO A 197 -14.69 11.68 3.70
CA PRO A 197 -14.54 10.27 3.40
C PRO A 197 -14.37 10.03 1.90
N ALA A 198 -13.71 8.93 1.53
CA ALA A 198 -13.71 8.45 0.17
C ALA A 198 -15.13 8.13 -0.31
N THR A 199 -15.43 8.47 -1.56
CA THR A 199 -16.70 8.18 -2.23
C THR A 199 -16.40 7.56 -3.59
N VAL A 200 -17.27 6.68 -4.07
CA VAL A 200 -17.07 6.01 -5.37
C VAL A 200 -17.00 7.03 -6.49
N VAL A 201 -16.00 6.87 -7.38
CA VAL A 201 -15.91 7.57 -8.66
C VAL A 201 -16.13 6.56 -9.77
N ASP A 202 -17.02 6.88 -10.71
CA ASP A 202 -17.32 6.01 -11.85
C ASP A 202 -16.09 5.81 -12.74
N SER A 203 -15.94 4.61 -13.31
CA SER A 203 -14.77 4.26 -14.14
C SER A 203 -14.60 5.19 -15.34
N ALA A 204 -15.67 5.73 -15.94
CA ALA A 204 -15.59 6.69 -17.03
C ALA A 204 -14.98 8.03 -16.57
N ASP A 205 -15.33 8.47 -15.36
CA ASP A 205 -14.73 9.67 -14.76
C ASP A 205 -13.26 9.44 -14.38
N VAL A 206 -12.93 8.26 -13.83
CA VAL A 206 -11.54 7.91 -13.54
C VAL A 206 -10.70 7.87 -14.82
N ALA A 207 -11.22 7.30 -15.90
CA ALA A 207 -10.55 7.26 -17.20
C ALA A 207 -10.22 8.67 -17.73
N ARG A 208 -11.17 9.60 -17.58
CA ARG A 208 -10.98 11.01 -17.94
C ARG A 208 -9.97 11.72 -17.04
N LEU A 209 -10.03 11.50 -15.72
CA LEU A 209 -9.16 12.16 -14.74
C LEU A 209 -7.71 11.66 -14.80
N SER A 210 -7.52 10.36 -15.03
CA SER A 210 -6.20 9.72 -15.12
C SER A 210 -5.51 9.96 -16.45
N GLY A 211 -6.27 10.23 -17.52
CA GLY A 211 -5.74 10.44 -18.87
C GLY A 211 -5.23 9.17 -19.56
N VAL A 212 -5.39 7.99 -18.95
CA VAL A 212 -4.96 6.71 -19.54
C VAL A 212 -6.06 6.00 -20.34
N GLY A 213 -7.30 6.51 -20.30
CA GLY A 213 -8.43 6.01 -21.11
C GLY A 213 -9.17 4.80 -20.53
N TYR A 214 -8.85 4.38 -19.31
CA TYR A 214 -9.55 3.35 -18.54
C TYR A 214 -9.37 3.61 -17.04
N ASN A 215 -10.00 2.83 -16.16
CA ASN A 215 -9.80 2.96 -14.73
C ASN A 215 -8.60 2.08 -14.27
N PRO A 216 -7.41 2.66 -14.01
CA PRO A 216 -6.23 1.88 -13.65
C PRO A 216 -6.31 1.24 -12.27
N ALA A 217 -7.28 1.65 -11.44
CA ALA A 217 -7.46 1.03 -10.15
C ALA A 217 -8.19 -0.32 -10.26
N VAL A 218 -8.97 -0.58 -11.31
CA VAL A 218 -9.81 -1.81 -11.39
C VAL A 218 -9.52 -2.69 -12.60
N GLU A 219 -8.70 -2.20 -13.54
CA GLU A 219 -8.28 -2.95 -14.72
C GLU A 219 -6.76 -2.98 -14.82
N ALA A 220 -6.20 -4.14 -15.17
CA ALA A 220 -4.81 -4.30 -15.57
C ALA A 220 -4.76 -4.33 -17.11
N ARG A 221 -3.97 -3.43 -17.70
CA ARG A 221 -3.75 -3.36 -19.15
C ARG A 221 -2.27 -3.16 -19.44
N GLY A 222 -1.82 -3.67 -20.58
CA GLY A 222 -0.52 -3.31 -21.14
C GLY A 222 -0.49 -1.85 -21.59
N PHE A 223 0.69 -1.40 -22.02
CA PHE A 223 0.88 -0.10 -22.64
C PHE A 223 1.39 -0.27 -24.07
N THR A 224 1.02 0.66 -24.94
CA THR A 224 1.49 0.75 -26.32
C THR A 224 2.84 1.48 -26.39
N GLU A 225 3.58 1.30 -27.49
CA GLU A 225 4.80 2.08 -27.79
C GLU A 225 4.58 3.59 -27.70
N ALA A 226 3.44 4.07 -28.22
CA ALA A 226 3.08 5.47 -28.21
C ALA A 226 2.91 5.99 -26.78
N GLN A 227 2.21 5.24 -25.92
CA GLN A 227 2.04 5.59 -24.50
C GLN A 227 3.37 5.59 -23.74
N ALA A 228 4.22 4.57 -23.97
CA ALA A 228 5.54 4.53 -23.38
C ALA A 228 6.37 5.75 -23.81
N SER A 229 6.35 6.11 -25.09
CA SER A 229 7.11 7.23 -25.62
C SER A 229 6.69 8.60 -25.04
N LEU A 230 5.42 8.78 -24.69
CA LEU A 230 4.92 10.02 -24.08
C LEU A 230 5.52 10.33 -22.71
N VAL A 231 5.90 9.30 -21.94
CA VAL A 231 6.41 9.44 -20.57
C VAL A 231 7.94 9.39 -20.49
N ARG A 232 8.63 9.17 -21.61
CA ARG A 232 10.10 9.15 -21.65
C ARG A 232 10.66 10.56 -21.55
N SER A 233 11.86 10.66 -20.96
CA SER A 233 12.60 11.91 -20.95
C SER A 233 12.86 12.41 -22.37
N LYS A 234 12.51 13.67 -22.62
CA LYS A 234 12.75 14.34 -23.91
C LYS A 234 14.22 14.73 -24.11
N THR A 235 14.97 14.90 -23.01
CA THR A 235 16.36 15.39 -23.01
C THR A 235 17.38 14.33 -22.62
N SER A 236 16.95 13.24 -21.98
CA SER A 236 17.82 12.20 -21.43
C SER A 236 17.22 10.82 -21.69
N ARG A 237 16.88 10.56 -22.95
CA ARG A 237 16.28 9.29 -23.38
C ARG A 237 17.32 8.16 -23.25
N CYS A 238 16.97 7.10 -22.52
CA CYS A 238 17.76 5.89 -22.40
C CYS A 238 17.00 4.75 -23.08
N ASP A 239 17.53 4.21 -24.19
CA ASP A 239 16.91 3.08 -24.89
C ASP A 239 17.14 1.75 -24.16
N TRP A 240 18.25 1.65 -23.42
CA TRP A 240 18.53 0.49 -22.56
C TRP A 240 17.52 0.33 -21.41
N ALA A 241 16.87 1.41 -20.98
CA ALA A 241 15.87 1.35 -19.92
C ALA A 241 14.55 0.68 -20.36
N ILE A 242 14.26 0.63 -21.67
CA ILE A 242 13.10 -0.11 -22.20
C ILE A 242 13.46 -1.57 -22.44
N ASP A 243 14.61 -1.80 -23.08
CA ASP A 243 15.10 -3.14 -23.46
C ASP A 243 13.96 -4.01 -24.05
N GLU A 244 13.77 -5.24 -23.57
CA GLU A 244 12.68 -6.11 -24.00
C GLU A 244 11.35 -5.87 -23.28
N SER A 245 11.29 -4.94 -22.32
CA SER A 245 10.13 -4.75 -21.44
C SER A 245 8.87 -4.43 -22.23
N GLN A 246 8.99 -3.59 -23.27
CA GLN A 246 7.87 -3.24 -24.12
C GLN A 246 7.34 -4.47 -24.88
N LYS A 247 8.23 -5.25 -25.52
CA LYS A 247 7.83 -6.47 -26.23
C LYS A 247 7.19 -7.51 -25.30
N LYS A 248 7.72 -7.65 -24.09
CA LYS A 248 7.15 -8.53 -23.06
C LYS A 248 5.74 -8.10 -22.69
N VAL A 249 5.52 -6.81 -22.43
CA VAL A 249 4.18 -6.28 -22.11
C VAL A 249 3.21 -6.48 -23.27
N GLU A 250 3.59 -6.14 -24.49
CA GLU A 250 2.75 -6.34 -25.69
C GLU A 250 2.44 -7.82 -25.95
N SER A 251 3.32 -8.76 -25.57
CA SER A 251 3.08 -10.20 -25.72
C SER A 251 2.09 -10.81 -24.71
N HIS A 252 1.84 -10.11 -23.59
CA HIS A 252 1.00 -10.59 -22.50
C HIS A 252 -0.39 -9.93 -22.44
N PHE A 253 -0.61 -8.86 -23.22
CA PHE A 253 -1.86 -8.09 -23.24
C PHE A 253 -2.43 -7.94 -24.65
#